data_AF-A0A835IQR0-F1
#
_entry.id   AF-A0A835IQR0-F1
#
_cell.length_a   1.000
_cell.length_b   1.000
_cell.length_c   1.000
_cell.angle_alpha   90.00
_cell.angle_beta   90.00
_cell.angle_gamma   90.00
#
_symmetry.space_group_name_H-M   'P 1'
#
loop_
_entity.id
_entity.type
_entity.pdbx_description
1 polymer ?
#
loop_
_entity_poly.entity_id
_entity_poly.type
_entity_poly.pdbx_seq_one_letter_code
_entity_poly.pdbx_strand_id
1 'polypeptide(L)'
;MANIKQTAESYIGKSVSKAFVTFPLWFTDEQVCVIMNAGRMAGLAQKGFQQPIAAAISYGLLNKEGLFAVVDLGGTFDASVLKISNGTFDIKGRSTDKYLGGEDFDIALLVYLVSDFKRAEAIDLTKIKLALGRLTCVKQLRMQK
;
A
#
# COMPACT_ATOMS: atom_id res chain seq x y z
N MET A 1 -3.82 13.97 -2.94
CA MET A 1 -5.23 13.94 -3.41
C MET A 1 -5.49 14.89 -4.59
N ALA A 2 -5.03 16.14 -4.55
CA ALA A 2 -5.25 17.09 -5.66
C ALA A 2 -4.74 16.60 -7.03
N ASN A 3 -3.52 16.04 -7.10
CA ASN A 3 -2.97 15.49 -8.35
C ASN A 3 -3.83 14.33 -8.91
N ILE A 4 -4.27 13.40 -8.05
CA ILE A 4 -5.14 12.28 -8.45
C ILE A 4 -6.48 12.78 -8.99
N LYS A 5 -7.09 13.79 -8.34
CA LYS A 5 -8.31 14.43 -8.82
C LYS A 5 -8.11 15.02 -10.22
N GLN A 6 -7.07 15.85 -10.39
CA GLN A 6 -6.77 16.48 -11.68
C GLN A 6 -6.53 15.45 -12.78
N THR A 7 -5.80 14.37 -12.47
CA THR A 7 -5.57 13.25 -13.40
C THR A 7 -6.89 12.61 -13.83
N ALA A 8 -7.78 12.31 -12.88
CA ALA A 8 -9.09 11.74 -13.17
C ALA A 8 -9.97 12.70 -13.99
N GLU A 9 -10.01 13.98 -13.64
CA GLU A 9 -10.76 15.01 -14.38
C GLU A 9 -10.24 15.18 -15.81
N SER A 10 -8.92 15.11 -16.00
CA SER A 10 -8.29 15.19 -17.32
C SER A 10 -8.61 13.98 -18.19
N TYR A 11 -8.66 12.78 -17.60
CA TYR A 11 -9.02 11.56 -18.29
C TYR A 11 -10.52 11.49 -18.64
N ILE A 12 -11.40 11.89 -17.72
CA ILE A 12 -12.86 11.81 -17.88
C ILE A 12 -13.43 13.02 -18.66
N GLY A 13 -12.71 14.15 -18.68
CA GLY A 13 -13.16 15.40 -19.29
C GLY A 13 -14.31 16.09 -18.53
N LYS A 14 -14.52 15.75 -17.26
CA LYS A 14 -15.58 16.31 -16.39
C LYS A 14 -15.05 16.49 -14.98
N SER A 15 -15.69 17.36 -14.21
CA SER A 15 -15.32 17.57 -12.80
C SER A 15 -15.65 16.36 -11.94
N VAL A 16 -14.74 16.03 -11.01
CA VAL A 16 -14.87 14.95 -10.04
C VAL A 16 -15.05 15.55 -8.65
N SER A 17 -16.22 15.31 -8.06
CA SER A 17 -16.60 15.85 -6.74
C SER A 17 -16.66 14.80 -5.64
N LYS A 18 -16.69 13.52 -5.98
CA LYS A 18 -16.84 12.40 -5.04
C LYS A 18 -15.78 11.34 -5.29
N ALA A 19 -15.30 10.71 -4.22
CA ALA A 19 -14.35 9.61 -4.32
C ALA A 19 -14.55 8.57 -3.21
N PHE A 20 -14.24 7.32 -3.52
CA PHE A 20 -13.99 6.31 -2.50
C PHE A 20 -12.49 6.27 -2.23
N VAL A 21 -12.10 6.25 -0.95
CA VAL A 21 -10.69 6.20 -0.54
C VAL A 21 -10.49 4.99 0.34
N THR A 22 -9.54 4.15 -0.04
CA THR A 22 -9.15 2.97 0.73
C THR A 22 -8.13 3.35 1.79
N PHE A 23 -8.17 2.70 2.95
CA PHE A 23 -7.17 2.84 4.00
C PHE A 23 -6.84 1.48 4.64
N PRO A 24 -5.64 1.33 5.25
CA PRO A 24 -5.24 0.10 5.92
C PRO A 24 -6.14 -0.25 7.08
N LEU A 25 -6.39 -1.54 7.29
CA LEU A 25 -7.30 -2.01 8.33
C LEU A 25 -6.83 -1.65 9.75
N TRP A 26 -5.54 -1.42 9.94
CA TRP A 26 -4.93 -1.06 11.22
C TRP A 26 -4.98 0.44 11.55
N PHE A 27 -5.45 1.29 10.63
CA PHE A 27 -5.58 2.73 10.88
C PHE A 27 -6.56 3.01 12.01
N THR A 28 -6.24 4.01 12.84
CA THR A 28 -7.15 4.54 13.87
C THR A 28 -8.18 5.48 13.24
N ASP A 29 -9.29 5.71 13.96
CA ASP A 29 -10.32 6.66 13.51
C ASP A 29 -9.77 8.07 13.29
N GLU A 30 -8.77 8.47 14.08
CA GLU A 30 -8.06 9.74 13.94
C GLU A 30 -7.27 9.80 12.62
N GLN A 31 -6.54 8.74 12.28
CA GLN A 31 -5.80 8.66 11.02
C GLN A 31 -6.74 8.63 9.81
N VAL A 32 -7.87 7.94 9.93
CA VAL A 32 -8.93 7.95 8.90
C VAL A 32 -9.49 9.36 8.76
N CYS A 33 -9.79 10.05 9.86
CA CYS A 33 -10.28 11.43 9.85
C CYS A 33 -9.30 12.38 9.15
N VAL A 34 -7.99 12.24 9.42
CA VAL A 34 -6.93 13.03 8.75
C VAL A 34 -6.96 12.83 7.23
N ILE A 35 -7.08 11.59 6.75
CA ILE A 35 -7.20 11.30 5.32
C ILE A 35 -8.47 11.93 4.73
N MET A 36 -9.62 11.75 5.38
CA MET A 36 -10.89 12.30 4.89
C MET A 36 -10.86 13.83 4.84
N ASN A 37 -10.22 14.47 5.82
CA ASN A 37 -10.06 15.92 5.84
C ASN A 37 -9.13 16.40 4.72
N ALA A 38 -8.01 15.72 4.48
CA ALA A 38 -7.12 16.01 3.34
C ALA A 38 -7.87 15.89 2.00
N GLY A 39 -8.81 14.94 1.91
CA GLY A 39 -9.75 14.81 0.81
C GLY A 39 -10.68 16.00 0.62
N ARG A 40 -11.32 16.43 1.71
CA ARG A 40 -12.20 17.60 1.72
C ARG A 40 -11.45 18.87 1.29
N MET A 41 -10.23 19.06 1.77
CA MET A 41 -9.35 20.17 1.37
C MET A 41 -9.00 20.14 -0.12
N ALA A 42 -8.97 18.95 -0.75
CA ALA A 42 -8.81 18.80 -2.19
C ALA A 42 -10.12 18.94 -2.99
N GLY A 43 -11.23 19.32 -2.33
CA GLY A 43 -12.53 19.48 -2.96
C GLY A 43 -13.17 18.14 -3.37
N LEU A 44 -12.94 17.08 -2.59
CA LEU A 44 -13.56 15.77 -2.77
C LEU A 44 -14.43 15.42 -1.56
N ALA A 45 -15.69 15.07 -1.79
CA ALA A 45 -16.52 14.39 -0.79
C ALA A 45 -16.16 12.90 -0.80
N GLN A 46 -15.54 12.44 0.29
CA GLN A 46 -14.97 11.10 0.36
C GLN A 46 -15.80 10.14 1.22
N LYS A 47 -15.84 8.88 0.79
CA LYS A 47 -16.27 7.77 1.64
C LYS A 47 -15.14 6.77 1.79
N GLY A 48 -14.80 6.46 3.03
CA GLY A 48 -13.71 5.57 3.38
C GLY A 48 -14.09 4.10 3.29
N PHE A 49 -13.17 3.27 2.81
CA PHE A 49 -13.28 1.81 2.82
C PHE A 49 -12.01 1.19 3.38
N GLN A 50 -12.17 0.11 4.15
CA GLN A 50 -11.04 -0.72 4.54
C GLN A 50 -10.53 -1.47 3.30
N GLN A 51 -9.21 -1.47 3.09
CA GLN A 51 -8.56 -2.15 1.96
C GLN A 51 -9.03 -3.60 1.73
N PRO A 52 -9.11 -4.51 2.73
CA PRO A 52 -9.50 -5.88 2.46
C PRO A 52 -10.93 -6.01 1.95
N ILE A 53 -11.85 -5.14 2.39
CA ILE A 53 -13.23 -5.10 1.88
C ILE A 53 -13.23 -4.59 0.44
N ALA A 54 -12.46 -3.54 0.13
CA ALA A 54 -12.34 -3.03 -1.24
C ALA A 54 -11.76 -4.09 -2.19
N ALA A 55 -10.76 -4.85 -1.76
CA ALA A 55 -10.19 -5.97 -2.51
C ALA A 55 -11.22 -7.09 -2.76
N ALA A 56 -11.97 -7.47 -1.72
CA ALA A 56 -13.03 -8.47 -1.83
C ALA A 56 -14.15 -8.04 -2.79
N ILE A 57 -14.55 -6.78 -2.75
CA ILE A 57 -15.53 -6.20 -3.69
C ILE A 57 -14.96 -6.23 -5.11
N SER A 58 -13.71 -5.81 -5.31
CA SER A 58 -13.05 -5.79 -6.63
C SER A 58 -12.92 -7.18 -7.24
N TYR A 59 -12.64 -8.20 -6.42
CA TYR A 59 -12.60 -9.60 -6.85
C TYR A 59 -13.99 -10.18 -7.16
N GLY A 60 -15.08 -9.45 -6.89
CA GLY A 60 -16.44 -9.89 -7.19
C GLY A 60 -17.02 -10.83 -6.12
N LEU A 61 -16.59 -10.71 -4.86
CA LEU A 61 -17.12 -11.52 -3.77
C LEU A 61 -18.46 -11.03 -3.20
N LEU A 62 -18.99 -9.90 -3.67
CA LEU A 62 -20.22 -9.28 -3.13
C LEU A 62 -21.43 -10.23 -3.13
N ASN A 63 -21.54 -11.09 -4.14
CA ASN A 63 -22.65 -12.03 -4.31
C ASN A 63 -22.29 -13.46 -3.86
N LYS A 64 -21.12 -13.65 -3.24
CA LYS A 64 -20.68 -14.95 -2.74
C LYS A 64 -20.86 -15.00 -1.23
N GLU A 65 -21.21 -16.18 -0.73
CA GLU A 65 -21.24 -16.44 0.71
C GLU A 65 -20.08 -17.32 1.11
N GLY A 66 -19.55 -17.10 2.30
CA GLY A 66 -18.49 -17.92 2.85
C GLY A 66 -17.43 -17.15 3.61
N LEU A 67 -16.35 -17.86 3.91
CA LEU A 67 -15.18 -17.33 4.60
C LEU A 67 -14.05 -17.17 3.58
N PHE A 68 -13.47 -15.98 3.51
CA PHE A 68 -12.44 -15.62 2.55
C PHE A 68 -11.25 -15.02 3.29
N ALA A 69 -10.04 -15.41 2.88
CA ALA A 69 -8.83 -14.73 3.31
C ALA A 69 -8.42 -13.72 2.25
N VAL A 70 -8.14 -12.49 2.67
CA VAL A 70 -7.52 -11.45 1.85
C VAL A 70 -6.12 -11.24 2.39
N VAL A 71 -5.13 -11.35 1.50
CA VAL A 71 -3.72 -11.14 1.79
C VAL A 71 -3.23 -10.00 0.90
N ASP A 72 -2.76 -8.93 1.52
CA ASP A 72 -2.19 -7.75 0.88
C ASP A 72 -0.71 -7.65 1.27
N LEU A 73 0.18 -7.74 0.30
CA LEU A 73 1.63 -7.58 0.47
C LEU A 73 2.07 -6.36 -0.33
N GLY A 74 2.07 -5.21 0.33
CA GLY A 74 2.49 -3.93 -0.22
C GLY A 74 3.73 -3.41 0.50
N GLY A 75 3.65 -2.20 1.07
CA GLY A 75 4.65 -1.72 2.02
C GLY A 75 4.53 -2.36 3.42
N THR A 76 3.42 -3.03 3.67
CA THR A 76 3.15 -3.85 4.86
C THR A 76 2.53 -5.17 4.40
N PHE A 77 2.55 -6.15 5.28
CA PHE A 77 1.90 -7.44 5.07
C PHE A 77 0.65 -7.51 5.93
N ASP A 78 -0.52 -7.51 5.30
CA ASP A 78 -1.82 -7.53 5.95
C ASP A 78 -2.59 -8.78 5.53
N ALA A 79 -2.98 -9.59 6.51
CA ALA A 79 -3.84 -10.76 6.31
C ALA A 79 -5.16 -10.56 7.08
N SER A 80 -6.28 -10.69 6.39
CA SER A 80 -7.62 -10.54 6.96
C SER A 80 -8.53 -11.68 6.55
N VAL A 81 -9.32 -12.18 7.49
CA VAL A 81 -10.37 -13.17 7.23
C VAL A 81 -11.72 -12.46 7.24
N LEU A 82 -12.41 -12.51 6.11
CA LEU A 82 -13.72 -11.92 5.88
C LEU A 82 -14.77 -13.02 5.83
N LYS A 83 -15.87 -12.86 6.57
CA LYS A 83 -17.10 -13.61 6.35
C LYS A 83 -18.04 -12.76 5.52
N ILE A 84 -18.54 -13.33 4.43
CA ILE A 84 -19.54 -12.69 3.57
C ILE A 84 -20.85 -13.46 3.71
N SER A 85 -21.92 -12.74 4.02
CA SER A 85 -23.27 -13.30 4.17
C SER A 85 -24.29 -12.24 3.79
N ASN A 86 -25.24 -12.56 2.91
CA ASN A 86 -26.28 -11.63 2.44
C ASN A 86 -25.73 -10.24 2.01
N GLY A 87 -24.61 -10.23 1.25
CA GLY A 87 -23.99 -8.99 0.77
C GLY A 87 -23.32 -8.13 1.86
N THR A 88 -23.23 -8.61 3.09
CA THR A 88 -22.55 -7.95 4.21
C THR A 88 -21.17 -8.55 4.42
N PHE A 89 -20.17 -7.70 4.68
CA PHE A 89 -18.80 -8.09 4.99
C PHE A 89 -18.56 -7.96 6.50
N ASP A 90 -18.08 -9.04 7.11
CA ASP A 90 -17.73 -9.09 8.53
C ASP A 90 -16.29 -9.57 8.70
N ILE A 91 -15.47 -8.81 9.43
CA ILE A 91 -14.06 -9.12 9.62
C ILE A 91 -13.94 -10.04 10.83
N LYS A 92 -13.55 -11.29 10.59
CA LYS A 92 -13.40 -12.33 11.64
C LYS A 92 -12.04 -12.35 12.28
N GLY A 93 -11.01 -11.95 11.55
CA GLY A 93 -9.65 -11.90 12.06
C GLY A 93 -8.79 -11.01 11.19
N ARG A 94 -7.78 -10.41 11.81
CA ARG A 94 -6.78 -9.59 11.15
C ARG A 94 -5.41 -9.78 11.78
N SER A 95 -4.38 -9.80 10.96
CA SER A 95 -2.99 -9.77 11.38
C SER A 95 -2.22 -8.86 10.43
N THR A 96 -1.33 -8.04 10.99
CA THR A 96 -0.53 -7.09 10.22
C THR A 96 0.92 -7.18 10.68
N ASP A 97 1.83 -7.30 9.72
CA ASP A 97 3.25 -7.03 9.91
C ASP A 97 3.60 -5.71 9.21
N LYS A 98 4.02 -4.72 10.00
CA LYS A 98 4.37 -3.38 9.51
C LYS A 98 5.81 -3.28 9.02
N TYR A 99 6.59 -4.34 9.21
CA TYR A 99 8.02 -4.44 8.89
C TYR A 99 8.30 -5.53 7.87
N LEU A 100 7.27 -5.94 7.13
CA LEU A 100 7.38 -6.86 6.01
C LEU A 100 6.61 -6.26 4.83
N GLY A 101 7.34 -5.89 3.78
CA GLY A 101 6.77 -5.35 2.55
C GLY A 101 7.81 -5.26 1.46
N GLY A 102 7.44 -4.67 0.32
CA GLY A 102 8.31 -4.58 -0.86
C GLY A 102 9.68 -3.95 -0.61
N GLU A 103 9.78 -3.01 0.32
CA GLU A 103 11.07 -2.40 0.71
C GLU A 103 12.06 -3.44 1.26
N ASP A 104 11.57 -4.44 1.99
CA ASP A 104 12.40 -5.53 2.53
C ASP A 104 12.90 -6.46 1.42
N PHE A 105 12.08 -6.69 0.38
CA PHE A 105 12.49 -7.44 -0.81
C PHE A 105 13.54 -6.66 -1.61
N ASP A 106 13.36 -5.35 -1.78
CA ASP A 106 14.32 -4.48 -2.44
C ASP A 106 15.67 -4.47 -1.70
N ILE A 107 15.65 -4.41 -0.37
CA ILE A 107 16.86 -4.47 0.47
C ILE A 107 17.53 -5.85 0.36
N ALA A 108 16.78 -6.95 0.43
CA ALA A 108 17.33 -8.29 0.29
C ALA A 108 18.04 -8.48 -1.06
N LEU A 109 17.41 -8.01 -2.14
CA LEU A 109 17.98 -8.03 -3.47
C LEU A 109 19.23 -7.15 -3.57
N LEU A 110 19.20 -5.94 -3.00
CA LEU A 110 20.34 -5.04 -2.96
C LEU A 110 21.54 -5.68 -2.26
N VAL A 111 21.33 -6.27 -1.07
CA VAL A 111 22.39 -6.93 -0.29
C VAL A 111 23.00 -8.07 -1.09
N TYR A 112 22.17 -8.85 -1.78
CA TYR A 112 22.65 -9.91 -2.67
C TYR A 112 23.53 -9.35 -3.80
N LEU A 113 23.04 -8.34 -4.54
CA LEU A 113 23.75 -7.75 -5.68
C LEU A 113 25.08 -7.12 -5.28
N VAL A 114 25.11 -6.37 -4.17
CA VAL A 114 26.32 -5.75 -3.64
C VAL A 114 27.35 -6.80 -3.23
N SER A 115 26.89 -7.85 -2.55
CA SER A 115 27.77 -8.94 -2.10
C SER A 115 28.35 -9.71 -3.28
N ASP A 116 27.55 -9.96 -4.31
CA ASP A 116 27.98 -10.65 -5.53
C ASP A 116 28.99 -9.83 -6.33
N PHE A 117 28.71 -8.55 -6.55
CA PHE A 117 29.63 -7.64 -7.24
C PHE A 117 30.97 -7.51 -6.50
N LYS A 118 30.94 -7.44 -5.17
CA LYS A 118 32.17 -7.41 -4.36
C LYS A 118 33.01 -8.66 -4.50
N ARG A 119 32.40 -9.84 -4.69
CA ARG A 119 33.13 -11.10 -4.95
C ARG A 119 33.72 -11.14 -6.35
N ALA A 120 32.97 -10.68 -7.37
CA ALA A 120 33.39 -10.73 -8.76
C ALA A 120 34.49 -9.69 -9.08
N GLU A 121 34.31 -8.45 -8.62
CA GLU A 121 35.12 -7.31 -9.06
C GLU A 121 36.04 -6.76 -7.96
N ALA A 122 36.00 -7.32 -6.75
CA ALA A 122 36.71 -6.83 -5.56
C ALA A 122 36.40 -5.35 -5.18
N ILE A 123 35.33 -4.78 -5.75
CA ILE A 123 34.89 -3.41 -5.51
C ILE A 123 33.69 -3.39 -4.57
N ASP A 124 33.76 -2.55 -3.53
CA ASP A 124 32.68 -2.38 -2.57
C ASP A 124 31.75 -1.23 -2.97
N LEU A 125 30.62 -1.56 -3.61
CA LEU A 125 29.63 -0.58 -4.08
C LEU A 125 28.98 0.22 -2.94
N THR A 126 28.99 -0.28 -1.70
CA THR A 126 28.44 0.46 -0.54
C THR A 126 29.21 1.76 -0.27
N LYS A 127 30.48 1.81 -0.66
CA LYS A 127 31.36 2.98 -0.48
C LYS A 127 31.15 4.03 -1.58
N ILE A 128 30.48 3.68 -2.68
CA ILE A 128 30.26 4.55 -3.82
C ILE A 128 28.81 5.07 -3.78
N LYS A 129 28.60 6.20 -3.11
CA LYS A 129 27.26 6.79 -2.90
C LYS A 129 26.41 6.91 -4.16
N LEU A 130 27.03 7.27 -5.30
CA LEU A 130 26.31 7.38 -6.58
C LEU A 130 25.85 6.01 -7.12
N ALA A 131 26.69 4.98 -6.99
CA ALA A 131 26.34 3.62 -7.44
C ALA A 131 25.26 3.02 -6.53
N LEU A 132 25.38 3.20 -5.21
CA LEU A 132 24.38 2.77 -4.25
C LEU A 132 23.03 3.46 -4.49
N GLY A 133 23.02 4.77 -4.74
CA GLY A 133 21.80 5.50 -5.07
C GLY A 133 21.11 5.05 -6.36
N ARG A 134 21.87 4.57 -7.35
CA ARG A 134 21.32 3.97 -8.58
C ARG A 134 20.73 2.59 -8.34
N LEU A 135 21.34 1.80 -7.45
CA LEU A 135 20.85 0.48 -7.10
C LEU A 135 19.60 0.52 -6.23
N THR A 136 19.44 1.55 -5.40
CA THR A 136 18.26 1.65 -4.53
C THR A 136 17.06 2.35 -5.16
N CYS A 137 17.26 3.27 -6.13
CA CYS A 137 16.24 4.10 -6.81
C CYS A 137 15.18 4.82 -5.92
N VAL A 138 15.09 4.53 -4.63
CA VAL A 138 14.07 4.97 -3.68
C VAL A 138 14.76 5.34 -2.36
N LYS A 139 14.24 6.41 -1.75
CA LYS A 139 14.58 7.08 -0.49
C LYS A 139 15.62 6.40 0.42
N GLN A 140 16.63 7.19 0.78
CA GLN A 140 17.51 7.06 1.97
C GLN A 140 17.13 5.93 2.93
N LEU A 141 17.92 4.87 2.84
CA LEU A 141 18.00 3.76 3.78
C LEU A 141 17.75 4.22 5.22
N ARG A 142 16.68 3.71 5.84
CA ARG A 142 16.49 3.70 7.31
C ARG A 142 17.46 2.70 7.97
N MET A 143 18.74 2.74 7.61
CA MET A 143 19.80 1.93 8.24
C MET A 143 20.29 2.56 9.55
N GLN A 144 19.37 3.03 10.40
CA GLN A 144 19.64 3.43 11.79
C GLN A 144 18.36 3.27 12.62
N LYS A 145 18.13 2.06 13.14
CA LYS A 145 17.72 1.75 14.52
C LYS A 145 17.43 0.26 14.67
#